data_AF-A0A0Q6ZF14-F1
#
_entry.id   AF-A0A0Q6ZF14-F1
#
_cell.length_a   1.000
_cell.length_b   1.000
_cell.length_c   1.000
_cell.angle_alpha   90.00
_cell.angle_beta   90.00
_cell.angle_gamma   90.00
#
_symmetry.space_group_name_H-M   'P 1'
#
loop_
_entity.id
_entity.type
_entity.pdbx_description
1 polymer ?
#
loop_
_entity_poly.entity_id
_entity_poly.type
_entity_poly.pdbx_seq_one_letter_code
_entity_poly.pdbx_strand_id
1 'polypeptide(L)' 'MIWTLVGAGLLLLVAANSHLVYVATTSQPDCVTHVRRGETATSGQYSAASSSCSPARSGG' A
#
# COMPACT_ATOMS: atom_id res chain seq x y z
N MET A 1 -24.04 -18.47 -26.51
CA MET A 1 -22.99 -19.04 -25.63
C MET A 1 -21.74 -18.16 -25.58
N ILE A 2 -21.22 -17.66 -26.71
CA ILE A 2 -20.03 -16.77 -26.70
C ILE A 2 -20.29 -15.45 -25.94
N TRP A 3 -21.39 -14.76 -26.21
CA TRP A 3 -21.72 -13.51 -25.52
C TRP A 3 -21.89 -13.66 -24.01
N THR A 4 -22.41 -14.80 -23.54
CA THR A 4 -22.52 -15.09 -22.11
C THR A 4 -21.14 -15.30 -21.48
N LEU A 5 -20.20 -15.93 -22.18
CA LEU A 5 -18.81 -16.08 -21.71
C LEU A 5 -18.08 -14.73 -21.69
N VAL A 6 -18.28 -13.89 -22.71
CA VAL A 6 -17.72 -12.54 -22.76
C VAL A 6 -18.26 -11.70 -21.59
N GLY A 7 -19.58 -11.72 -21.36
CA GLY A 7 -20.20 -11.01 -20.25
C GLY A 7 -19.69 -11.50 -18.88
N ALA A 8 -19.57 -12.82 -18.70
CA ALA A 8 -19.04 -13.40 -17.47
C ALA A 8 -17.58 -12.99 -17.23
N GLY A 9 -16.74 -13.02 -18.26
CA GLY A 9 -15.34 -12.60 -18.18
C GLY A 9 -15.20 -11.12 -17.81
N LEU A 10 -16.04 -10.26 -18.40
CA LEU A 10 -16.03 -8.82 -18.09
C LEU A 10 -16.46 -8.56 -16.64
N LEU A 11 -17.49 -9.24 -16.15
CA LEU A 11 -17.95 -9.14 -14.76
C LEU A 11 -16.86 -9.59 -13.78
N LEU A 12 -16.18 -10.71 -14.06
CA LEU A 12 -15.07 -11.20 -13.24
C LEU A 12 -13.92 -10.20 -13.19
N LEU A 13 -13.55 -9.62 -14.35
CA LEU A 13 -12.49 -8.64 -14.42
C LEU A 13 -12.83 -7.40 -13.57
N VAL A 14 -14.04 -6.86 -13.71
CA VAL A 14 -14.49 -5.69 -12.93
C VAL A 14 -14.52 -6.01 -11.43
N ALA A 15 -15.04 -7.17 -11.03
CA ALA A 15 -15.09 -7.60 -9.64
C ALA A 15 -13.69 -7.75 -9.03
N ALA A 16 -12.75 -8.38 -9.73
CA ALA A 16 -11.38 -8.55 -9.24
C ALA A 16 -10.65 -7.21 -9.06
N ASN A 17 -10.75 -6.30 -10.04
CA ASN A 17 -10.08 -5.01 -9.97
C ASN A 17 -10.71 -4.08 -8.91
N SER A 18 -12.04 -4.07 -8.79
CA SER A 18 -12.72 -3.28 -7.75
C SER A 18 -12.35 -3.75 -6.33
N HIS A 19 -12.16 -5.06 -6.12
CA HIS A 19 -11.66 -5.58 -4.85
C HIS A 19 -10.25 -5.07 -4.52
N LEU A 20 -9.35 -4.99 -5.49
CA LEU A 20 -8.00 -4.44 -5.28
C LEU A 20 -8.04 -2.97 -4.86
N VAL A 21 -8.87 -2.16 -5.53
CA VAL A 21 -9.06 -0.74 -5.19
C VAL A 21 -9.66 -0.59 -3.79
N TYR A 22 -10.64 -1.43 -3.44
CA TYR A 22 -11.25 -1.44 -2.11
C TYR A 22 -10.22 -1.75 -1.02
N VAL A 23 -9.40 -2.80 -1.20
CA VAL A 23 -8.32 -3.14 -0.26
C VAL A 23 -7.31 -2.00 -0.13
N ALA A 24 -6.84 -1.46 -1.26
CA ALA A 24 -5.85 -0.37 -1.27
C ALA A 24 -6.32 0.88 -0.50
N THR A 25 -7.61 1.16 -0.52
CA THR A 25 -8.21 2.31 0.17
C THR A 25 -8.68 2.00 1.60
N THR A 26 -9.01 0.75 1.91
CA THR A 26 -9.53 0.33 3.22
C THR A 26 -8.43 -0.05 4.23
N SER A 27 -7.25 -0.47 3.77
CA SER A 27 -6.19 -1.03 4.63
C SER A 27 -5.47 -0.05 5.58
N GLN A 28 -6.11 1.06 5.98
CA GLN A 28 -5.54 2.20 6.71
C GLN A 28 -4.66 3.12 5.83
N PRO A 29 -5.29 4.03 5.07
CA PRO A 29 -4.60 5.16 4.43
C PRO A 29 -4.37 6.33 5.41
N ASP A 30 -4.90 6.24 6.64
CA ASP A 30 -4.56 7.18 7.69
C ASP A 30 -3.06 7.06 7.93
N CYS A 31 -2.34 8.10 7.51
CA CYS A 31 -0.94 8.30 7.83
C CYS A 31 -0.82 8.28 9.35
N VAL A 32 -0.60 7.10 9.93
CA VAL A 32 -0.22 6.97 11.33
C VAL A 32 0.94 7.93 11.57
N THR A 33 0.90 8.64 12.69
CA THR A 33 1.95 9.58 13.08
C THR A 33 3.26 8.80 13.20
N HIS A 34 4.00 8.74 12.09
CA HIS A 34 5.19 7.93 11.99
C HIS A 34 6.30 8.67 12.72
N VAL A 35 6.96 7.97 13.64
CA VAL A 35 8.08 8.55 14.39
C VAL A 35 9.20 8.82 13.40
N ARG A 36 9.59 10.10 13.28
CA ARG A 36 10.64 10.53 12.37
C ARG A 36 11.96 9.85 12.77
N ARG A 37 12.76 9.48 11.78
CA ARG A 37 14.10 8.93 12.03
C ARG A 37 14.91 9.92 12.88
N GLY A 38 15.28 9.52 14.09
CA GLY A 38 15.98 10.35 15.08
C GLY A 38 15.15 10.69 16.32
N GLU A 39 13.86 10.41 16.32
CA GLU A 39 12.95 10.67 17.44
C GLU A 39 12.69 9.41 18.27
N THR A 40 12.56 9.55 19.59
CA THR A 40 12.37 8.42 20.50
C THR A 40 10.97 7.85 20.33
N ALA A 41 10.86 6.62 19.81
CA ALA A 41 9.58 5.93 19.70
C ALA A 41 9.08 5.47 21.08
N THR A 42 7.87 5.89 21.46
CA THR A 42 7.12 5.32 22.60
C THR A 42 6.48 3.98 22.20
N SER A 43 6.25 3.09 23.17
CA SER A 43 5.52 1.83 22.96
C SER A 43 4.15 2.11 22.32
N GLY A 44 3.88 1.46 21.18
CA GLY A 44 2.66 1.65 20.39
C GLY A 44 2.80 2.56 19.16
N GLN A 45 3.96 3.23 18.98
CA GLN A 45 4.22 4.06 17.81
C GLN A 45 4.90 3.27 16.68
N TYR A 46 4.48 3.55 15.45
CA TYR A 46 5.02 2.92 14.25
C TYR A 46 6.11 3.82 13.65
N SER A 47 7.30 3.28 13.38
CA SER A 47 8.38 4.00 12.69
C SER A 47 8.55 3.45 11.28
N ALA A 48 8.96 4.31 10.35
CA ALA A 48 9.22 3.91 8.97
C ALA A 48 10.35 2.87 8.93
N ALA A 49 10.17 1.82 8.13
CA ALA A 49 11.21 0.82 7.91
C ALA A 49 12.49 1.45 7.33
N SER A 50 13.66 0.90 7.68
CA SER A 50 14.93 1.36 7.11
C SER A 50 14.99 1.09 5.61
N SER A 51 15.20 2.12 4.79
CA SER A 51 15.49 1.96 3.37
C SER A 51 16.77 1.13 3.17
N SER A 52 16.71 0.13 2.29
CA SER A 52 17.89 -0.66 1.86
C SER A 52 18.79 0.11 0.89
N CYS A 53 18.37 1.29 0.44
CA CYS A 53 19.23 2.19 -0.33
C CYS A 53 20.42 2.61 0.53
N SER A 54 21.63 2.26 0.10
CA SER A 54 22.85 2.89 0.60
C SER A 54 22.84 4.33 0.12
N PRO A 55 22.70 5.35 0.98
CA PRO A 55 22.98 6.71 0.55
C PRO A 55 24.46 6.72 0.14
N ALA A 56 24.73 6.96 -1.15
CA ALA A 56 26.06 7.32 -1.57
C ALA A 56 26.40 8.63 -0.85
N ARG A 57 27.17 8.51 0.23
CA ARG A 57 27.95 9.55 0.91
C ARG A 57 27.79 10.96 0.28
N SER A 58 26.82 11.73 0.75
CA SER A 58 26.89 13.19 0.76
C SER A 58 27.32 13.56 2.18
N GLY A 59 28.60 13.75 2.52
CA GLY A 59 29.55 14.59 1.83
C GLY A 59 29.29 16.04 2.24
N GLY A 60 29.74 16.42 3.43
CA GLY A 60 29.58 17.74 4.05
C GLY A 60 29.55 17.66 5.57
#